data_AF-A0AAV8XE45-F1
#
_entry.id   AF-A0AAV8XE45-F1
#
_cell.length_a   1.000
_cell.length_b   1.000
_cell.length_c   1.000
_cell.angle_alpha   90.00
_cell.angle_beta   90.00
_cell.angle_gamma   90.00
#
_symmetry.space_group_name_H-M   'P 1'
#
loop_
_entity.id
_entity.type
_entity.pdbx_description
1 polymer ?
#
loop_
_entity_poly.entity_id
_entity_poly.type
_entity_poly.pdbx_seq_one_letter_code
_entity_poly.pdbx_strand_id
1 'polypeptide(L)'
;MLSGQMEQRVNLKFLVKLGKTFTEAYAMLKEVYGNERLSRTQIFQWFKRFKEGHERTEDDPRPGQPLVSKKDDNIEKIDRRLSTRGLAEITGIDKECVRLILHELFNMRKNCANM
;
A
#
# COMPACT_ATOMS: atom_id res chain seq x y z
N MET A 1 9.09 -13.99 0.93
CA MET A 1 8.87 -14.14 -0.52
C MET A 1 8.24 -12.87 -1.04
N LEU A 2 8.83 -12.23 -2.06
CA LEU A 2 8.14 -11.17 -2.80
C LEU A 2 6.98 -11.81 -3.57
N SER A 3 5.81 -11.16 -3.64
CA SER A 3 4.72 -11.67 -4.48
C SER A 3 5.15 -11.64 -5.96
N GLY A 4 4.70 -12.60 -6.78
CA GLY A 4 5.09 -12.66 -8.20
C GLY A 4 4.80 -11.37 -8.98
N GLN A 5 3.80 -10.59 -8.55
CA GLN A 5 3.52 -9.27 -9.11
C GLN A 5 4.58 -8.22 -8.72
N MET A 6 5.09 -8.26 -7.49
CA MET A 6 6.14 -7.33 -7.03
C MET A 6 7.45 -7.57 -7.79
N GLU A 7 7.82 -8.83 -8.01
CA GLU A 7 9.01 -9.20 -8.77
C GLU A 7 8.95 -8.65 -10.20
N GLN A 8 7.82 -8.82 -10.88
CA GLN A 8 7.61 -8.28 -12.22
C GLN A 8 7.74 -6.75 -12.27
N ARG A 9 7.28 -6.03 -11.24
CA ARG A 9 7.43 -4.56 -11.14
C ARG A 9 8.90 -4.16 -10.93
N VAL A 10 9.66 -4.91 -10.14
CA VAL A 10 11.10 -4.68 -9.95
C VAL A 10 11.85 -4.87 -11.26
N ASN A 11 11.56 -5.95 -11.99
CA ASN A 11 12.18 -6.21 -13.29
C ASN A 11 11.79 -5.16 -14.34
N LEU A 12 10.54 -4.71 -14.34
CA LEU A 12 10.11 -3.59 -15.18
C LEU A 12 10.87 -2.29 -14.85
N LYS A 13 11.10 -1.99 -13.57
CA LYS A 13 11.91 -0.82 -13.13
C LYS A 13 13.35 -0.93 -13.66
N PHE A 14 13.94 -2.11 -13.59
CA PHE A 14 15.28 -2.35 -14.15
C PHE A 14 15.32 -2.09 -15.66
N LEU A 15 14.34 -2.59 -16.43
CA LEU A 15 14.24 -2.35 -17.87
C LEU A 15 14.08 -0.87 -18.23
N VAL A 16 13.32 -0.11 -17.43
CA VAL A 16 13.20 1.35 -17.60
C VAL A 16 14.52 2.05 -17.35
N LYS A 17 15.28 1.65 -16.31
CA LYS A 17 16.62 2.21 -16.02
C LYS A 17 17.65 1.88 -17.10
N LEU A 18 17.50 0.73 -17.77
CA LEU A 18 18.27 0.37 -18.97
C LEU A 18 17.91 1.19 -20.22
N GLY A 19 16.90 2.07 -20.15
CA GLY A 19 16.48 2.89 -21.28
C GLY A 19 15.62 2.15 -22.30
N LYS A 20 15.05 0.99 -21.95
CA LYS A 20 14.19 0.22 -22.84
C LYS A 20 12.87 0.94 -23.10
N THR A 21 12.39 0.83 -24.33
CA THR A 21 11.05 1.29 -24.70
C THR A 21 9.97 0.40 -24.09
N PHE A 22 8.74 0.89 -24.01
CA PHE A 22 7.61 0.11 -23.49
C PHE A 22 7.41 -1.20 -24.27
N THR A 23 7.55 -1.17 -25.59
CA THR A 23 7.36 -2.34 -26.46
C THR A 23 8.40 -3.42 -26.18
N GLU A 24 9.67 -3.02 -26.03
CA GLU A 24 10.76 -3.94 -25.68
C GLU A 24 10.56 -4.51 -24.27
N ALA A 25 10.24 -3.65 -23.29
CA ALA A 25 10.01 -4.09 -21.91
C ALA A 25 8.84 -5.07 -21.81
N TYR A 26 7.76 -4.81 -22.55
CA TYR A 26 6.60 -5.69 -22.61
C TYR A 26 6.91 -7.04 -23.29
N ALA A 27 7.72 -7.03 -24.34
CA ALA A 27 8.16 -8.26 -25.00
C ALA A 27 9.01 -9.13 -24.05
N MET A 28 9.97 -8.52 -23.36
CA MET A 28 10.81 -9.21 -22.36
C MET A 28 9.98 -9.77 -21.20
N LEU A 29 9.05 -8.99 -20.65
CA LEU A 29 8.15 -9.49 -19.60
C LEU A 29 7.24 -10.63 -20.10
N LYS A 30 6.81 -10.60 -21.37
CA LYS A 30 6.03 -11.68 -21.97
C LYS A 30 6.85 -12.96 -22.12
N GLU A 31 8.12 -12.84 -22.47
CA GLU A 31 9.03 -13.97 -22.63
C GLU A 31 9.33 -14.65 -21.29
N VAL A 32 9.60 -13.86 -20.24
CA VAL A 32 9.94 -14.37 -18.91
C VAL A 32 8.72 -14.93 -18.17
N TYR A 33 7.60 -14.21 -18.18
CA TYR A 33 6.44 -14.52 -17.32
C TYR A 33 5.26 -15.15 -18.07
N GLY A 34 5.28 -15.21 -19.40
CA GLY A 34 4.26 -15.88 -20.21
C GLY A 34 2.83 -15.43 -19.89
N ASN A 35 2.02 -16.36 -19.35
CA ASN A 35 0.63 -16.11 -18.97
C ASN A 35 0.46 -15.54 -17.55
N GLU A 36 1.48 -15.65 -16.70
CA GLU A 36 1.46 -15.16 -15.32
C GLU A 36 1.88 -13.68 -15.21
N ARG A 37 2.15 -13.06 -16.36
CA ARG A 37 2.52 -11.65 -16.44
C ARG A 37 1.37 -10.72 -16.03
N LEU A 38 1.74 -9.55 -15.54
CA LEU A 38 0.83 -8.43 -15.36
C LEU A 38 0.12 -8.08 -16.67
N SER A 39 -1.11 -7.59 -16.56
CA SER A 39 -1.84 -7.11 -17.73
C SER A 39 -1.07 -5.99 -18.45
N ARG A 40 -1.27 -5.87 -19.76
CA ARG A 40 -0.62 -4.82 -20.58
C ARG A 40 -0.85 -3.42 -20.00
N THR A 41 -2.06 -3.17 -19.48
CA THR A 41 -2.43 -1.90 -18.84
C THR A 41 -1.65 -1.65 -17.54
N GLN A 42 -1.51 -2.67 -16.68
CA GLN A 42 -0.72 -2.54 -15.45
C GLN A 42 0.76 -2.30 -15.75
N ILE A 43 1.34 -3.05 -16.70
CA ILE A 43 2.73 -2.85 -17.14
C ILE A 43 2.92 -1.42 -17.64
N PHE A 44 1.97 -0.88 -18.42
CA PHE A 44 2.05 0.49 -18.92
C PHE A 44 2.01 1.54 -17.81
N GLN A 45 1.12 1.40 -16.83
CA GLN A 45 1.03 2.30 -15.69
C GLN A 45 2.33 2.32 -14.88
N TRP A 46 2.90 1.15 -14.59
CA TRP A 46 4.18 1.04 -13.90
C TRP A 46 5.34 1.59 -14.71
N PHE A 47 5.39 1.29 -16.01
CA PHE A 47 6.42 1.83 -16.90
C PHE A 47 6.41 3.36 -16.90
N LYS A 48 5.23 3.98 -16.98
CA LYS A 48 5.07 5.44 -16.91
C LYS A 48 5.57 5.99 -15.56
N ARG A 49 5.16 5.39 -14.44
CA ARG A 49 5.61 5.76 -13.08
C ARG A 49 7.13 5.74 -12.95
N PHE A 50 7.77 4.66 -13.42
CA PHE A 50 9.23 4.54 -13.37
C PHE A 50 9.93 5.56 -14.26
N LYS A 51 9.37 5.86 -15.44
CA LYS A 51 9.88 6.91 -16.34
C LYS A 51 9.80 8.30 -15.71
N GLU A 52 8.79 8.55 -14.87
CA GLU A 52 8.60 9.79 -14.10
C GLU A 52 9.47 9.85 -12.84
N GLY A 53 10.30 8.83 -12.57
CA GLY A 53 11.25 8.82 -11.45
C GLY A 53 10.69 8.24 -10.14
N HIS A 54 9.48 7.69 -10.14
CA HIS A 54 8.92 7.05 -8.95
C HIS A 54 9.62 5.70 -8.69
N GLU A 55 10.32 5.56 -7.58
CA GLU A 55 11.12 4.36 -7.31
C GLU A 55 10.40 3.24 -6.56
N ARG A 56 9.22 3.51 -6.00
CA ARG A 56 8.46 2.53 -5.20
C ARG A 56 7.81 1.49 -6.11
N THR A 57 7.91 0.23 -5.73
CA THR A 57 7.29 -0.91 -6.42
C THR A 57 6.02 -1.42 -5.69
N GLU A 58 5.82 -0.95 -4.45
CA GLU A 58 4.59 -1.10 -3.68
C GLU A 58 3.47 -0.25 -4.27
N ASP A 59 2.23 -0.76 -4.22
CA ASP A 59 1.07 0.06 -4.49
C ASP A 59 1.02 1.22 -3.48
N ASP A 60 0.57 2.38 -3.93
CA ASP A 60 0.28 3.47 -3.01
C ASP A 60 -0.81 3.02 -2.03
N PRO A 61 -0.76 3.48 -0.76
CA PRO A 61 -1.82 3.18 0.19
C PRO A 61 -3.15 3.57 -0.45
N ARG A 62 -4.05 2.60 -0.59
CA ARG A 62 -5.37 2.88 -1.15
C ARG A 62 -6.06 3.91 -0.27
N PRO A 63 -6.74 4.92 -0.83
CA PRO A 63 -7.59 5.78 -0.02
C PRO A 63 -8.59 4.90 0.74
N GLY A 64 -8.54 4.94 2.08
CA GLY A 64 -9.30 4.08 2.98
C GLY A 64 -8.53 2.89 3.59
N GLN A 65 -7.29 2.62 3.18
CA GLN A 65 -6.44 1.65 3.87
C GLN A 65 -5.83 2.30 5.11
N PRO A 66 -6.01 1.73 6.32
CA PRO A 66 -5.37 2.24 7.51
C PRO A 66 -3.85 2.24 7.30
N LEU A 67 -3.21 3.40 7.41
CA LEU A 67 -1.75 3.60 7.40
C LEU A 67 -1.03 2.94 8.61
N VAL A 68 -1.72 2.05 9.31
CA VAL A 68 -1.41 1.48 10.61
C VAL A 68 -0.28 0.46 10.52
N SER A 69 -0.10 -0.16 9.36
CA SER A 69 0.93 -1.19 9.16
C SER A 69 2.37 -0.67 9.23
N LYS A 70 2.61 0.65 9.35
CA LYS A 70 3.97 1.23 9.36
C LYS A 70 4.31 2.07 10.60
N LYS A 71 3.47 2.13 11.64
CA LYS A 71 3.78 2.92 12.86
C LYS A 71 3.38 2.18 14.13
N ASP A 72 4.21 1.24 14.57
CA ASP A 72 4.16 0.71 15.94
C ASP A 72 4.21 1.85 16.98
N ASP A 73 4.92 2.95 16.68
CA ASP A 73 4.96 4.19 17.46
C ASP A 73 3.58 4.81 17.75
N ASN A 74 2.60 4.60 16.86
CA ASN A 74 1.25 5.11 17.05
C ASN A 74 0.40 4.16 17.90
N ILE A 75 0.71 2.86 17.89
CA ILE A 75 0.00 1.86 18.68
C ILE A 75 0.31 2.03 20.17
N GLU A 76 1.56 2.36 20.52
CA GLU A 76 1.96 2.65 21.91
C GLU A 76 1.28 3.90 22.49
N LYS A 77 0.97 4.90 21.65
CA LYS A 77 0.34 6.15 22.06
C LYS A 77 -1.19 6.07 22.18
N ILE A 78 -1.80 4.93 21.82
CA ILE A 78 -3.25 4.75 21.92
C ILE A 78 -3.61 4.34 23.36
N ASP A 79 -4.00 5.32 24.17
CA ASP A 79 -4.70 5.06 25.42
C ASP A 79 -6.17 4.71 25.13
N ARG A 80 -6.52 3.44 25.37
CA ARG A 80 -7.85 2.87 25.11
C ARG A 80 -8.96 3.47 25.97
N ARG A 81 -8.63 4.29 26.98
CA ARG A 81 -9.59 5.03 27.81
C ARG A 81 -10.07 6.32 27.16
N LEU A 82 -9.38 6.80 26.13
CA LEU A 82 -9.69 8.06 25.46
C LEU A 82 -10.72 7.87 24.35
N SER A 83 -11.55 8.89 24.13
CA SER A 83 -12.49 8.89 23.01
C SER A 83 -11.76 8.90 21.67
N THR A 84 -12.40 8.42 20.61
CA THR A 84 -11.85 8.43 19.24
C THR A 84 -11.38 9.82 18.80
N ARG A 85 -12.04 10.87 19.28
CA ARG A 85 -11.64 12.27 19.05
C ARG A 85 -10.35 12.62 19.78
N GLY A 86 -10.23 12.29 21.06
CA GLY A 86 -9.02 12.56 21.83
C GLY A 86 -7.80 11.82 21.29
N LEU A 87 -8.00 10.57 20.86
CA LEU A 87 -6.97 9.79 20.19
C LEU A 87 -6.51 10.41 18.87
N ALA A 88 -7.45 10.91 18.05
CA ALA A 88 -7.11 11.61 16.81
C ALA A 88 -6.30 12.89 17.07
N GLU A 89 -6.64 13.65 18.12
CA GLU A 89 -5.93 14.87 18.51
C GLU A 89 -4.52 14.58 19.05
N ILE A 90 -4.34 13.51 19.84
CA ILE A 90 -3.03 13.13 20.42
C ILE A 90 -2.10 12.49 19.38
N THR A 91 -2.65 11.64 18.52
CA THR A 91 -1.84 10.88 17.55
C THR A 91 -1.69 11.61 16.21
N GLY A 92 -2.50 12.64 15.95
CA GLY A 92 -2.58 13.31 14.66
C GLY A 92 -3.12 12.41 13.53
N ILE A 93 -3.77 11.30 13.89
CA ILE A 93 -4.34 10.32 12.97
C ILE A 93 -5.80 10.68 12.71
N ASP A 94 -6.27 10.47 11.48
CA ASP A 94 -7.67 10.66 11.15
C ASP A 94 -8.61 9.80 12.03
N LYS A 95 -9.78 10.34 12.37
CA LYS A 95 -10.74 9.70 13.27
C LYS A 95 -11.19 8.32 12.76
N GLU A 96 -11.29 8.15 11.44
CA GLU A 96 -11.68 6.88 10.84
C GLU A 96 -10.57 5.84 10.94
N CYS A 97 -9.30 6.28 10.80
CA CYS A 97 -8.15 5.41 11.05
C CYS A 97 -8.08 4.98 12.52
N VAL A 98 -8.34 5.88 13.47
CA VAL A 98 -8.43 5.52 14.91
C VAL A 98 -9.53 4.48 15.15
N ARG A 99 -10.71 4.65 14.53
CA ARG A 99 -11.82 3.69 14.64
C ARG A 99 -11.44 2.30 14.14
N LEU A 100 -10.76 2.23 13.00
CA LEU A 100 -10.30 0.97 12.40
C LEU A 100 -9.24 0.29 13.26
N ILE A 101 -8.28 1.03 13.82
CA ILE A 101 -7.28 0.50 14.76
C ILE A 101 -7.94 -0.14 15.98
N LEU A 102 -8.88 0.58 16.61
CA LEU A 102 -9.59 0.08 17.79
C LEU A 102 -10.39 -1.20 17.48
N HIS A 103 -10.97 -1.29 16.28
CA HIS A 103 -11.76 -2.44 15.86
C HIS A 103 -10.90 -3.63 15.42
N GLU A 104 -9.87 -3.42 14.61
CA GLU A 104 -9.07 -4.49 13.99
C GLU A 104 -7.92 -4.98 14.90
N LEU A 105 -7.21 -4.07 15.57
CA LEU A 105 -6.05 -4.45 16.41
C LEU A 105 -6.44 -4.73 17.85
N PHE A 106 -7.42 -4.01 18.38
CA PHE A 106 -7.83 -4.14 19.79
C PHE A 106 -9.16 -4.89 19.97
N ASN A 107 -9.80 -5.30 18.86
CA ASN A 107 -11.08 -6.02 18.85
C ASN A 107 -12.17 -5.37 19.73
N MET A 108 -12.12 -4.04 19.86
CA MET A 108 -13.02 -3.30 20.72
C MET A 108 -14.36 -3.12 20.01
N ARG A 109 -15.40 -3.77 20.53
CA ARG A 109 -16.77 -3.57 20.08
C ARG A 109 -17.37 -2.36 20.81
N LYS A 110 -18.17 -1.56 20.10
CA LYS A 110 -19.00 -0.52 20.72
C LYS A 110 -19.93 -1.19 21.74
N ASN A 111 -19.65 -1.00 23.02
CA ASN A 111 -20.67 -1.21 24.04
C ASN A 111 -21.61 -0.01 23.99
N CYS A 112 -22.73 -0.15 23.28
CA CYS A 112 -23.83 0.77 23.45
C CYS A 112 -24.31 0.62 24.90
N ALA A 113 -24.11 1.66 25.73
CA ALA A 113 -24.86 1.77 26.96
C ALA A 113 -26.32 2.00 26.56
N ASN A 114 -27.17 0.98 26.73
CA ASN A 114 -28.61 1.19 26.73
C ASN A 114 -28.92 2.07 27.93
N MET A 115 -29.42 3.28 27.66
CA MET A 115 -30.09 4.12 28.64
C MET A 115 -31.57 3.74 28.68
#